data_AF-A0A380E0I7-F1
#
_entry.id   AF-A0A380E0I7-F1
#
_cell.length_a   1.000
_cell.length_b   1.000
_cell.length_c   1.000
_cell.angle_alpha   90.00
_cell.angle_beta   90.00
_cell.angle_gamma   90.00
#
_symmetry.space_group_name_H-M   'P 1'
#
loop_
_entity.id
_entity.type
_entity.pdbx_description
1 polymer ?
#
loop_
_entity_poly.entity_id
_entity_poly.type
_entity_poly.pdbx_seq_one_letter_code
_entity_poly.pdbx_strand_id
1 'polypeptide(L)' 'MPDSITIIDENKVIDVVLIAGRILLESGAETYRVEDTMNRIAHSYGLHNTYSFVSSTAIIFSLNDRTSTRLIRVQSVQQI' A
#
# COMPACT_ATOMS: atom_id res chain seq x y z
N MET A 1 1.50 23.12 17.56
CA MET A 1 0.63 21.98 17.91
C MET A 1 1.57 20.85 18.26
N PRO A 2 1.57 20.29 19.48
CA PRO A 2 2.47 19.19 19.79
C PRO A 2 1.86 17.92 19.18
N ASP A 3 2.60 17.33 18.24
CA ASP A 3 2.29 16.02 17.67
C ASP A 3 2.13 15.03 18.82
N SER A 4 0.90 14.60 19.02
CA SER A 4 0.57 13.58 19.99
C SER A 4 1.26 12.30 19.52
N ILE A 5 2.29 11.88 20.27
CA ILE A 5 3.08 10.67 20.04
C ILE A 5 2.11 9.47 20.12
N THR A 6 1.50 9.15 18.99
CA THR A 6 1.12 7.77 18.69
C THR A 6 2.39 7.18 18.10
N ILE A 7 3.05 6.26 18.80
CA ILE A 7 4.17 5.52 18.20
C ILE A 7 3.55 4.57 17.18
N ILE A 8 3.31 5.08 15.98
CA ILE A 8 2.78 4.28 14.87
C ILE A 8 3.98 3.50 14.32
N ASP A 9 3.88 2.17 14.36
CA ASP A 9 4.86 1.30 13.73
C ASP A 9 4.65 1.36 12.21
N GLU A 10 5.50 2.13 11.53
CA GLU A 10 5.44 2.35 10.09
C GLU A 10 5.37 1.03 9.31
N ASN A 11 6.12 0.00 9.73
CA ASN A 11 6.12 -1.29 9.04
C ASN A 11 4.76 -1.98 9.09
N LYS A 12 4.04 -1.88 10.21
CA LYS A 12 2.69 -2.43 10.34
C LYS A 12 1.69 -1.68 9.47
N VAL A 13 1.84 -0.36 9.36
CA VAL A 13 0.99 0.43 8.45
C VAL A 13 1.27 0.02 7.00
N ILE A 14 2.54 -0.14 6.63
CA ILE A 14 2.91 -0.62 5.29
C ILE A 14 2.37 -2.04 5.05
N ASP A 15 2.33 -2.91 6.06
CA ASP A 15 1.71 -4.24 5.95
C ASP A 15 0.21 -4.11 5.60
N VAL A 16 -0.52 -3.25 6.32
CA VAL A 16 -1.95 -2.99 6.08
C VAL A 16 -2.19 -2.44 4.69
N VAL A 17 -1.41 -1.44 4.26
CA VAL A 17 -1.49 -0.84 2.93
C VAL A 17 -1.31 -1.91 1.84
N LEU A 18 -0.30 -2.75 1.97
CA LEU A 18 0.00 -3.81 1.01
C LEU A 18 -1.06 -4.91 0.98
N ILE A 19 -1.63 -5.28 2.14
CA ILE A 19 -2.73 -6.26 2.22
C ILE A 19 -3.97 -5.71 1.52
N ALA A 20 -4.34 -4.45 1.79
CA ALA A 20 -5.47 -3.80 1.14
C ALA A 20 -5.27 -3.75 -0.37
N GLY A 21 -4.08 -3.34 -0.82
CA GLY A 21 -3.73 -3.31 -2.24
C GLY A 21 -3.89 -4.68 -2.91
N ARG A 22 -3.38 -5.74 -2.26
CA ARG A 22 -3.47 -7.12 -2.78
C ARG A 22 -4.92 -7.57 -2.92
N ILE A 23 -5.74 -7.39 -1.88
CA ILE A 23 -7.15 -7.80 -1.89
C ILE A 23 -7.90 -7.10 -3.03
N LEU A 24 -7.69 -5.78 -3.19
CA LEU A 24 -8.33 -5.01 -4.25
C LEU A 24 -7.90 -5.51 -5.64
N LEU A 25 -6.61 -5.75 -5.85
CA LEU A 25 -6.10 -6.23 -7.14
C LEU A 25 -6.58 -7.67 -7.44
N GLU A 26 -6.60 -8.55 -6.45
CA GLU A 26 -7.16 -9.92 -6.56
C GLU A 26 -8.67 -9.90 -6.87
N SER A 27 -9.37 -8.85 -6.43
CA SER A 27 -10.80 -8.64 -6.72
C SER A 27 -11.05 -8.01 -8.10
N GLY A 28 -10.00 -7.80 -8.90
CA GLY A 28 -10.12 -7.20 -10.23
C GLY A 28 -10.30 -5.68 -10.23
N ALA A 29 -9.92 -4.98 -9.16
CA ALA A 29 -9.94 -3.54 -9.14
C ALA A 29 -8.90 -2.94 -10.11
N GLU A 30 -9.30 -1.84 -10.77
CA GLU A 30 -8.41 -1.05 -11.62
C GLU A 30 -7.17 -0.56 -10.86
N THR A 31 -5.98 -0.70 -11.46
CA THR A 31 -4.69 -0.47 -10.77
C THR A 31 -4.58 0.93 -10.16
N TYR A 32 -5.03 1.97 -10.85
CA TYR A 32 -5.00 3.34 -10.33
C TYR A 32 -5.92 3.55 -9.11
N ARG A 33 -7.02 2.79 -8.98
CA ARG A 33 -7.91 2.83 -7.80
C ARG A 33 -7.28 2.10 -6.62
N VAL A 34 -6.52 1.04 -6.90
CA VAL A 34 -5.72 0.34 -5.88
C VAL A 34 -4.67 1.30 -5.33
N GLU A 35 -3.93 2.01 -6.18
CA GLU A 35 -2.95 3.01 -5.77
C GLU A 35 -3.57 4.15 -4.95
N ASP A 36 -4.66 4.75 -5.40
CA ASP A 36 -5.36 5.81 -4.64
C ASP A 36 -5.76 5.31 -3.24
N THR A 37 -6.31 4.10 -3.16
CA THR A 37 -6.73 3.51 -1.88
C THR A 37 -5.53 3.28 -0.96
N MET A 38 -4.44 2.71 -1.48
CA MET A 38 -3.21 2.48 -0.74
C MET A 38 -2.63 3.79 -0.18
N ASN A 39 -2.57 4.84 -0.99
CA ASN A 39 -2.07 6.15 -0.59
C ASN A 39 -2.98 6.81 0.46
N ARG A 40 -4.30 6.65 0.35
CA ARG A 40 -5.27 7.16 1.34
C ARG A 40 -5.16 6.45 2.68
N ILE A 41 -4.93 5.13 2.68
CA ILE A 41 -4.66 4.37 3.91
C ILE A 41 -3.36 4.87 4.54
N ALA A 42 -2.27 4.98 3.78
CA ALA A 42 -1.00 5.47 4.32
C ALA A 42 -1.14 6.88 4.92
N HIS A 43 -1.81 7.79 4.21
CA HIS A 43 -2.04 9.16 4.62
C HIS A 43 -2.86 9.26 5.92
N SER A 44 -3.84 8.38 6.14
CA SER A 44 -4.64 8.39 7.37
C SER A 44 -3.84 8.02 8.62
N TYR A 45 -2.71 7.35 8.45
CA TYR A 45 -1.72 7.05 9.50
C TYR A 45 -0.56 8.06 9.55
N GLY A 46 -0.64 9.19 8.85
CA GLY A 46 0.41 10.22 8.82
C GLY A 46 1.58 9.92 7.87
N LEU A 47 1.46 8.88 7.04
CA LEU A 47 2.47 8.52 6.05
C LEU A 47 2.18 9.25 4.73
N HIS A 48 2.73 10.46 4.58
CA HIS A 48 2.38 11.34 3.47
C HIS A 48 3.29 11.22 2.24
N ASN A 49 4.56 10.82 2.41
CA ASN A 49 5.53 10.75 1.33
C ASN A 49 5.72 9.30 0.88
N THR A 50 4.74 8.77 0.15
CA THR A 50 4.70 7.37 -0.28
C THR A 50 4.85 7.24 -1.79
N TYR A 51 5.47 6.15 -2.22
CA TYR A 51 5.57 5.77 -3.62
C TYR A 51 4.82 4.45 -3.81
N SER A 52 3.72 4.47 -4.56
CA SER A 52 2.93 3.28 -4.90
C SER A 52 2.97 3.05 -6.40
N PHE A 53 3.20 1.81 -6.81
CA PHE A 53 3.06 1.39 -8.20
C PHE A 53 2.37 0.03 -8.26
N VAL A 54 1.28 -0.06 -9.02
CA VAL A 54 0.47 -1.26 -9.15
C VAL A 54 0.36 -1.61 -10.63
N SER A 55 0.72 -2.86 -10.93
CA SER A 55 0.43 -3.52 -12.20
C SER A 55 -0.57 -4.66 -11.97
N SER A 56 -1.07 -5.27 -13.04
CA SER A 56 -2.00 -6.41 -12.96
C SER A 56 -1.49 -7.61 -12.16
N THR A 57 -0.18 -7.71 -11.93
CA THR A 57 0.43 -8.87 -11.25
C THR A 57 1.42 -8.51 -10.14
N ALA A 58 1.58 -7.22 -9.85
CA ALA A 58 2.55 -6.78 -8.86
C ALA A 58 2.13 -5.47 -8.20
N ILE A 59 2.40 -5.37 -6.91
CA ILE A 59 2.24 -4.18 -6.09
C ILE A 59 3.61 -3.83 -5.52
N ILE A 60 4.02 -2.59 -5.72
CA ILE A 60 5.25 -2.02 -5.21
C ILE A 60 4.87 -0.83 -4.32
N PHE A 61 5.44 -0.79 -3.12
CA PHE A 61 5.22 0.30 -2.19
C PHE A 61 6.50 0.67 -1.45
N SER A 62 6.75 1.97 -1.31
CA SER A 62 7.80 2.51 -0.45
C SER A 62 7.26 3.69 0.36
N LEU A 63 7.68 3.79 1.62
CA LEU A 63 7.52 4.99 2.43
C LEU A 63 8.82 5.79 2.33
N ASN A 64 8.80 6.87 1.54
CA ASN A 64 9.93 7.78 1.29
C ASN A 64 11.25 7.06 0.92
N ASP A 65 12.38 7.76 1.07
CA ASP A 65 13.72 7.23 0.76
C ASP A 65 14.36 6.48 1.95
N ARG A 66 13.64 6.36 3.07
CA ARG A 66 14.16 5.81 4.34
C ARG A 66 13.73 4.37 4.58
N THR A 67 12.64 3.91 3.96
CA THR A 67 12.18 2.53 4.10
C THR A 67 12.55 1.68 2.89
N SER A 68 12.72 0.37 3.13
CA SER A 68 12.91 -0.58 2.05
C SER A 68 11.64 -0.69 1.21
N THR A 69 11.78 -0.50 -0.11
CA THR A 69 10.73 -0.80 -1.07
C THR A 69 10.27 -2.24 -0.91
N ARG A 70 8.96 -2.45 -0.81
CA ARG A 70 8.35 -3.77 -0.72
C ARG A 70 7.62 -4.11 -2.01
N LEU A 71 7.78 -5.35 -2.43
CA LEU A 71 7.13 -5.91 -3.61
C LEU A 71 6.28 -7.10 -3.20
N ILE A 72 5.04 -7.10 -3.67
CA ILE A 72 4.13 -8.24 -3.61
C ILE A 72 3.80 -8.64 -5.04
N ARG A 73 3.99 -9.93 -5.36
CA ARG A 73 3.44 -10.52 -6.58
C ARG A 73 2.01 -10.95 -6.31
N VAL A 74 1.10 -10.55 -7.18
CA VAL A 74 -0.30 -10.97 -7.17
C VAL A 74 -0.49 -11.91 -8.34
N GLN A 75 -0.96 -13.13 -8.06
CA GLN A 75 -1.32 -14.08 -9.09
C GLN A 75 -2.83 -14.00 -9.25
N SER A 76 -3.30 -13.63 -10.43
CA SER A 76 -4.70 -13.80 -10.79
C SER A 76 -5.02 -15.28 -10.80
N VAL A 77 -5.87 -15.73 -9.88
CA VAL A 77 -6.52 -17.04 -10.01
C VAL A 77 -7.47 -16.89 -11.19
N GLN A 78 -7.18 -17.55 -12.31
CA GLN A 78 -8.11 -17.64 -13.42
C GLN A 78 -9.44 -18.17 -12.86
N GLN A 79 -10.48 -17.34 -12.94
CA GLN A 79 -11.86 -17.78 -12.72
C GLN A 79 -12.13 -18.87 -13.74
N ILE A 80 -12.50 -20.05 -13.23
CA ILE A 80 -12.87 -21.26 -13.96
C ILE A 80 -14.22 -21.03 -14.66
#